data_AF-A0A0C2JIL9-F1
#
_entry.id   AF-A0A0C2JIL9-F1
#
_cell.length_a   1.000
_cell.length_b   1.000
_cell.length_c   1.000
_cell.angle_alpha   90.00
_cell.angle_beta   90.00
_cell.angle_gamma   90.00
#
_symmetry.space_group_name_H-M   'P 1'
#
loop_
_entity.id
_entity.type
_entity.pdbx_description
1 polymer ?
#
loop_
_entity_poly.entity_id
_entity_poly.type
_entity_poly.pdbx_seq_one_letter_code
_entity_poly.pdbx_strand_id
1 'polypeptide(L)'
;MAFRARTIGKTSLFKGESSGENAFTLVIGDNGCGKTQLLLDICNYYQMMYGNLLSSESADISVIRRDYFSQNFKWEAIEKAFGHSVPQKLICASTSQFEKFAENWKLKNDFVQGGYYAYIGSKPFIPDRLPSTRIASTALNQLLARDTYDARKIRSLREFLVSFGFDDVLKISLEPIFSLSELNKVKSGDKSVALETQIALRNAYEHFELEDISELGYLMEFIIDKPEVLLCFSDSGVLLNSICKSAAIPYSARQLADLLMSGLVSVSNIETVNGQCFNELGLSESAKMRPLASRSSGEQCLFLLFLGIISSIDDNSLILIDEPEISLHPSWQQRFVEILNKSLSEYSGCHFIIATHSPLIVSDIAVKNCEILDMTEQVLTSASEHRLRSSDYQLATLFHNPGHSNEYLIKTAIYVFSKVKSEKKFDNQDLDKLRMLNDQLSLLHEDDPVIELVEMLNEVYRKYG
;
A
#
# COMPACT_ATOMS: atom_id res chain seq x y z
N MET A 1 1.05 -12.77 20.50
CA MET A 1 1.17 -13.72 19.38
C MET A 1 1.18 -12.92 18.08
N ALA A 2 1.74 -13.43 16.98
CA ALA A 2 1.64 -12.73 15.70
C ALA A 2 0.19 -12.69 15.21
N PHE A 3 -0.29 -11.51 14.83
CA PHE A 3 -1.66 -11.35 14.36
C PHE A 3 -1.88 -12.00 12.99
N ARG A 4 -3.05 -12.65 12.80
CA ARG A 4 -3.51 -13.20 11.51
C ARG A 4 -5.01 -13.01 11.37
N ALA A 5 -5.44 -12.34 10.31
CA ALA A 5 -6.84 -12.36 9.91
C ALA A 5 -7.12 -13.70 9.22
N ARG A 6 -7.48 -14.74 9.99
CA ARG A 6 -7.68 -16.10 9.47
C ARG A 6 -9.02 -16.29 8.78
N THR A 7 -10.08 -15.68 9.30
CA THR A 7 -11.44 -15.84 8.79
C THR A 7 -12.22 -14.55 8.92
N ILE A 8 -13.09 -14.27 7.95
CA ILE A 8 -14.10 -13.23 8.04
C ILE A 8 -15.45 -13.83 7.62
N GLY A 9 -16.44 -13.79 8.52
CA GLY A 9 -17.68 -14.53 8.33
C GLY A 9 -17.42 -16.03 8.13
N LYS A 10 -17.74 -16.56 6.93
CA LYS A 10 -17.47 -17.96 6.53
C LYS A 10 -16.22 -18.12 5.65
N THR A 11 -15.61 -17.02 5.25
CA THR A 11 -14.50 -17.02 4.29
C THR A 11 -13.18 -17.20 5.03
N SER A 12 -12.42 -18.23 4.64
CA SER A 12 -11.06 -18.44 5.13
C SER A 12 -10.10 -17.59 4.33
N LEU A 13 -9.29 -16.79 5.02
CA LEU A 13 -8.30 -15.88 4.47
C LEU A 13 -6.87 -16.40 4.65
N PHE A 14 -6.59 -17.12 5.75
CA PHE A 14 -5.25 -17.62 6.05
C PHE A 14 -5.26 -18.92 6.87
N LYS A 15 -4.63 -20.00 6.36
CA LYS A 15 -4.49 -21.30 7.03
C LYS A 15 -3.07 -21.58 7.56
N GLY A 16 -2.05 -20.86 7.08
CA GLY A 16 -0.67 -21.01 7.51
C GLY A 16 -0.42 -20.81 9.01
N GLU A 17 0.81 -21.07 9.44
CA GLU A 17 1.20 -20.96 10.85
C GLU A 17 1.19 -19.51 11.35
N SER A 18 0.88 -19.32 12.63
CA SER A 18 1.03 -18.03 13.31
C SER A 18 2.49 -17.86 13.74
N SER A 19 3.36 -17.54 12.78
CA SER A 19 4.78 -17.20 13.00
C SER A 19 4.98 -15.69 13.15
N GLY A 20 6.13 -15.26 13.68
CA GLY A 20 6.51 -13.84 13.72
C GLY A 20 6.80 -13.24 12.34
N GLU A 21 6.90 -14.07 11.29
CA GLU A 21 7.07 -13.60 9.92
C GLU A 21 5.80 -12.88 9.42
N ASN A 22 5.93 -12.12 8.34
CA ASN A 22 4.77 -11.52 7.68
C ASN A 22 4.02 -12.57 6.84
N ALA A 23 2.73 -12.37 6.67
CA ALA A 23 1.86 -13.22 5.89
C ALA A 23 1.11 -12.43 4.81
N PHE A 24 0.73 -13.11 3.73
CA PHE A 24 0.06 -12.54 2.57
C PHE A 24 -1.14 -13.40 2.17
N THR A 25 -2.25 -12.75 1.82
CA THR A 25 -3.41 -13.35 1.18
C THR A 25 -3.72 -12.56 -0.07
N LEU A 26 -3.57 -13.17 -1.24
CA LEU A 26 -4.03 -12.60 -2.49
C LEU A 26 -5.49 -12.98 -2.70
N VAL A 27 -6.34 -11.98 -2.88
CA VAL A 27 -7.77 -12.18 -3.18
C VAL A 27 -7.96 -11.97 -4.67
N ILE A 28 -8.31 -13.06 -5.36
CA ILE A 28 -8.58 -13.10 -6.79
C ILE A 28 -10.03 -13.54 -7.05
N GLY A 29 -10.43 -13.57 -8.31
CA GLY A 29 -11.75 -14.01 -8.75
C GLY A 29 -12.33 -13.07 -9.80
N ASP A 30 -13.50 -13.40 -10.33
CA ASP A 30 -14.08 -12.70 -11.47
C ASP A 30 -14.48 -11.25 -11.18
N ASN A 31 -14.80 -10.51 -12.23
CA ASN A 31 -15.40 -9.19 -12.09
C ASN A 31 -16.75 -9.31 -11.37
N GLY A 32 -16.92 -8.54 -10.30
CA GLY A 32 -18.16 -8.55 -9.52
C GLY A 32 -18.25 -9.62 -8.42
N CYS A 33 -17.24 -10.48 -8.23
CA CYS A 33 -17.22 -11.46 -7.12
C CYS A 33 -17.05 -10.83 -5.72
N GLY A 34 -16.91 -9.50 -5.64
CA GLY A 34 -16.90 -8.77 -4.38
C GLY A 34 -15.54 -8.65 -3.70
N LYS A 35 -14.40 -8.72 -4.40
CA LYS A 35 -13.06 -8.55 -3.80
C LYS A 35 -12.91 -7.27 -2.98
N THR A 36 -13.23 -6.11 -3.56
CA THR A 36 -13.26 -4.83 -2.83
C THR A 36 -14.26 -4.88 -1.67
N GLN A 37 -15.42 -5.52 -1.85
CA GLN A 37 -16.41 -5.66 -0.78
C GLN A 37 -15.87 -6.49 0.40
N LEU A 38 -15.12 -7.57 0.13
CA LEU A 38 -14.45 -8.36 1.16
C LEU A 38 -13.46 -7.50 1.96
N LEU A 39 -12.63 -6.68 1.28
CA LEU A 39 -11.73 -5.76 1.97
C LEU A 39 -12.49 -4.74 2.83
N LEU A 40 -13.60 -4.20 2.33
CA LEU A 40 -14.46 -3.31 3.09
C LEU A 40 -15.10 -4.02 4.30
N ASP A 41 -15.55 -5.26 4.14
CA ASP A 41 -16.16 -6.05 5.23
C ASP A 41 -15.13 -6.33 6.33
N ILE A 42 -13.88 -6.64 5.96
CA ILE A 42 -12.77 -6.78 6.89
C ILE A 42 -12.50 -5.46 7.62
N CYS A 43 -12.42 -4.35 6.87
CA CYS A 43 -12.22 -3.01 7.44
C CYS A 43 -13.34 -2.66 8.44
N ASN A 44 -14.60 -2.84 8.03
CA ASN A 44 -15.79 -2.57 8.85
C ASN A 44 -15.85 -3.46 10.08
N TYR A 45 -15.47 -4.73 9.98
CA TYR A 45 -15.42 -5.66 11.10
C TYR A 45 -14.46 -5.17 12.19
N TYR A 46 -13.21 -4.88 11.83
CA TYR A 46 -12.24 -4.37 12.79
C TYR A 46 -12.64 -2.97 13.28
N GLN A 47 -13.19 -2.13 12.42
CA GLN A 47 -13.72 -0.83 12.82
C GLN A 47 -14.79 -0.94 13.91
N MET A 48 -15.77 -1.80 13.72
CA MET A 48 -16.82 -2.05 14.72
C MET A 48 -16.22 -2.61 16.02
N MET A 49 -15.26 -3.53 15.91
CA MET A 49 -14.58 -4.12 17.07
C MET A 49 -13.87 -3.07 17.93
N TYR A 50 -13.06 -2.20 17.31
CA TYR A 50 -12.38 -1.09 18.00
C TYR A 50 -13.36 -0.02 18.51
N GLY A 51 -14.43 0.25 17.75
CA GLY A 51 -15.51 1.14 18.18
C GLY A 51 -16.18 0.67 19.48
N ASN A 52 -16.48 -0.61 19.57
CA ASN A 52 -17.05 -1.23 20.77
C ASN A 52 -16.09 -1.19 21.96
N LEU A 53 -14.78 -1.36 21.71
CA LEU A 53 -13.77 -1.20 22.76
C LEU A 53 -13.80 0.22 23.33
N LEU A 54 -13.68 1.25 22.49
CA LEU A 54 -13.56 2.63 22.98
C LEU A 54 -14.86 3.18 23.62
N SER A 55 -16.01 2.59 23.28
CA SER A 55 -17.32 2.98 23.82
C SER A 55 -17.78 2.18 25.03
N SER A 56 -17.08 1.11 25.42
CA SER A 56 -17.46 0.28 26.57
C SER A 56 -17.28 1.01 27.91
N GLU A 57 -18.28 0.89 28.78
CA GLU A 57 -18.28 1.45 30.14
C GLU A 57 -17.65 0.53 31.20
N SER A 58 -17.13 -0.64 30.80
CA SER A 58 -16.51 -1.56 31.76
C SER A 58 -15.25 -0.96 32.39
N ALA A 59 -15.04 -1.20 33.69
CA ALA A 59 -13.93 -0.64 34.45
C ALA A 59 -12.55 -1.01 33.85
N ASP A 60 -12.37 -2.25 33.39
CA ASP A 60 -11.12 -2.70 32.75
C ASP A 60 -10.84 -1.97 31.43
N ILE A 61 -11.87 -1.74 30.62
CA ILE A 61 -11.73 -1.04 29.33
C ILE A 61 -11.55 0.47 29.52
N SER A 62 -12.10 1.05 30.59
CA SER A 62 -11.85 2.46 30.94
C SER A 62 -10.37 2.75 31.24
N VAL A 63 -9.66 1.77 31.83
CA VAL A 63 -8.20 1.84 32.05
C VAL A 63 -7.46 1.73 30.72
N ILE A 64 -7.81 0.76 29.88
CA ILE A 64 -7.25 0.60 28.52
C ILE A 64 -7.42 1.89 27.70
N ARG A 65 -8.59 2.52 27.78
CA ARG A 65 -8.89 3.78 27.09
C ARG A 65 -8.04 4.93 27.63
N ARG A 66 -7.86 5.05 28.95
CA ARG A 66 -6.97 6.05 29.56
C ARG A 66 -5.52 5.83 29.11
N ASP A 67 -5.06 4.59 29.15
CA ASP A 67 -3.69 4.23 28.77
C ASP A 67 -3.42 4.52 27.29
N TYR A 68 -4.39 4.26 26.42
CA TYR A 68 -4.36 4.61 24.98
C TYR A 68 -4.10 6.10 24.76
N PHE A 69 -4.88 6.97 25.41
CA PHE A 69 -4.68 8.42 25.28
C PHE A 69 -3.39 8.94 25.91
N SER A 70 -2.86 8.22 26.90
CA SER A 70 -1.59 8.57 27.54
C SER A 70 -0.34 8.01 26.84
N GLN A 71 -0.48 7.32 25.70
CA GLN A 71 0.59 6.63 24.98
C GLN A 71 1.34 5.54 25.80
N ASN A 72 0.85 5.16 26.98
CA ASN A 72 1.41 4.09 27.84
C ASN A 72 0.71 2.72 27.66
N PHE A 73 0.10 2.54 26.50
CA PHE A 73 -0.84 1.46 26.24
C PHE A 73 -0.17 0.12 25.92
N LYS A 74 -0.74 -0.98 26.45
CA LYS A 74 -0.27 -2.34 26.20
C LYS A 74 -1.31 -3.16 25.43
N TRP A 75 -0.91 -3.64 24.25
CA TRP A 75 -1.74 -4.48 23.38
C TRP A 75 -2.22 -5.78 24.03
N GLU A 76 -1.43 -6.35 24.94
CA GLU A 76 -1.78 -7.56 25.70
C GLU A 76 -3.11 -7.43 26.47
N ALA A 77 -3.42 -6.22 26.98
CA ALA A 77 -4.65 -5.96 27.72
C ALA A 77 -5.88 -6.05 26.80
N ILE A 78 -5.76 -5.57 25.56
CA ILE A 78 -6.81 -5.65 24.54
C ILE A 78 -7.00 -7.08 24.06
N GLU A 79 -5.91 -7.78 23.74
CA GLU A 79 -5.99 -9.17 23.31
C GLU A 79 -6.68 -10.03 24.38
N LYS A 80 -6.40 -9.76 25.67
CA LYS A 80 -7.08 -10.40 26.79
C LYS A 80 -8.55 -10.03 26.88
N ALA A 81 -8.92 -8.77 26.61
CA ALA A 81 -10.31 -8.32 26.62
C ALA A 81 -11.13 -8.97 25.48
N PHE A 82 -10.55 -9.15 24.31
CA PHE A 82 -11.20 -9.81 23.16
C PHE A 82 -11.08 -11.34 23.18
N GLY A 83 -10.15 -11.90 23.95
CA GLY A 83 -9.89 -13.33 23.99
C GLY A 83 -9.17 -13.87 22.75
N HIS A 84 -8.68 -13.00 21.87
CA HIS A 84 -7.91 -13.34 20.67
C HIS A 84 -6.98 -12.19 20.27
N SER A 85 -5.98 -12.47 19.42
CA SER A 85 -5.11 -11.44 18.86
C SER A 85 -5.89 -10.48 17.99
N VAL A 86 -5.54 -9.20 18.03
CA VAL A 86 -6.11 -8.14 17.19
C VAL A 86 -4.97 -7.42 16.47
N PRO A 87 -5.20 -6.87 15.27
CA PRO A 87 -4.13 -6.12 14.59
C PRO A 87 -3.82 -4.86 15.39
N GLN A 88 -2.57 -4.41 15.43
CA GLN A 88 -2.22 -3.18 16.16
C GLN A 88 -2.45 -1.91 15.31
N LYS A 89 -2.56 -2.11 13.99
CA LYS A 89 -2.78 -1.06 13.02
C LYS A 89 -3.57 -1.64 11.85
N LEU A 90 -4.57 -0.92 11.36
CA LEU A 90 -5.29 -1.20 10.12
C LEU A 90 -4.89 -0.17 9.08
N ILE A 91 -4.33 -0.62 7.97
CA ILE A 91 -3.90 0.23 6.86
C ILE A 91 -4.73 -0.14 5.65
N CYS A 92 -5.51 0.79 5.13
CA CYS A 92 -6.27 0.62 3.90
C CYS A 92 -5.64 1.45 2.79
N ALA A 93 -5.24 0.79 1.71
CA ALA A 93 -4.46 1.39 0.65
C ALA A 93 -5.06 1.07 -0.71
N SER A 94 -5.14 2.07 -1.59
CA SER A 94 -5.54 1.85 -2.98
C SER A 94 -4.96 2.93 -3.89
N THR A 95 -4.66 2.52 -5.12
CA THR A 95 -4.24 3.39 -6.22
C THR A 95 -5.40 3.79 -7.14
N SER A 96 -6.61 3.28 -6.90
CA SER A 96 -7.80 3.58 -7.71
C SER A 96 -8.41 4.93 -7.32
N GLN A 97 -8.82 5.73 -8.31
CA GLN A 97 -9.58 6.97 -8.07
C GLN A 97 -11.01 6.70 -7.58
N PHE A 98 -11.53 5.49 -7.84
CA PHE A 98 -12.88 5.06 -7.50
C PHE A 98 -12.90 4.11 -6.28
N GLU A 99 -11.81 4.09 -5.51
CA GLU A 99 -11.71 3.27 -4.31
C GLU A 99 -12.81 3.62 -3.29
N LYS A 100 -13.16 2.66 -2.43
CA LYS A 100 -14.30 2.76 -1.50
C LYS A 100 -13.91 2.84 -0.02
N PHE A 101 -12.63 2.78 0.31
CA PHE A 101 -12.16 2.98 1.67
C PHE A 101 -12.50 4.38 2.18
N ALA A 102 -12.74 4.48 3.48
CA ALA A 102 -13.00 5.75 4.12
C ALA A 102 -11.68 6.46 4.42
N GLU A 103 -11.58 7.74 4.07
CA GLU A 103 -10.38 8.55 4.35
C GLU A 103 -10.15 8.71 5.86
N ASN A 104 -11.22 9.08 6.58
CA ASN A 104 -11.13 9.43 7.99
C ASN A 104 -12.04 8.51 8.79
N TRP A 105 -11.42 7.54 9.46
CA TRP A 105 -12.03 6.91 10.60
C TRP A 105 -11.75 7.76 11.84
N LYS A 106 -12.60 8.78 12.08
CA LYS A 106 -12.62 9.51 13.35
C LYS A 106 -13.58 8.79 14.29
N LEU A 107 -13.05 7.91 15.14
CA LEU A 107 -13.80 7.49 16.33
C LEU A 107 -14.13 8.74 17.16
N LYS A 108 -15.35 8.85 17.69
CA LYS A 108 -15.66 9.92 18.65
C LYS A 108 -14.65 9.81 19.80
N ASN A 109 -13.78 10.81 19.91
CA ASN A 109 -12.66 10.91 20.86
C ASN A 109 -11.34 10.22 20.48
N ASP A 110 -11.16 9.69 19.26
CA ASP A 110 -9.83 9.25 18.80
C ASP A 110 -9.07 10.45 18.23
N PHE A 111 -8.27 11.08 19.08
CA PHE A 111 -7.44 12.24 18.75
C PHE A 111 -5.98 11.86 18.51
N VAL A 112 -5.65 10.56 18.47
CA VAL A 112 -4.26 10.13 18.24
C VAL A 112 -3.98 10.15 16.75
N GLN A 113 -3.21 11.13 16.31
CA GLN A 113 -2.69 11.15 14.95
C GLN A 113 -1.83 9.91 14.68
N GLY A 114 -2.14 9.19 13.61
CA GLY A 114 -1.53 7.89 13.36
C GLY A 114 -2.02 6.79 14.31
N GLY A 115 -3.23 6.93 14.88
CA GLY A 115 -3.93 5.95 15.71
C GLY A 115 -4.19 4.61 15.02
N TYR A 116 -5.21 3.85 15.42
CA TYR A 116 -5.34 2.47 14.94
C TYR A 116 -5.57 2.35 13.42
N TYR A 117 -6.02 3.40 12.74
CA TYR A 117 -6.29 3.41 11.29
C TYR A 117 -5.32 4.29 10.51
N ALA A 118 -5.00 3.87 9.29
CA ALA A 118 -4.39 4.71 8.28
C ALA A 118 -5.03 4.45 6.92
N TYR A 119 -5.27 5.54 6.19
CA TYR A 119 -5.75 5.50 4.82
C TYR A 119 -4.68 6.04 3.88
N ILE A 120 -4.43 5.33 2.78
CA ILE A 120 -3.45 5.68 1.76
C ILE A 120 -4.15 5.63 0.41
N GLY A 121 -4.58 6.79 -0.07
CA GLY A 121 -5.28 6.89 -1.35
C GLY A 121 -5.58 8.34 -1.72
N SER A 122 -6.45 8.52 -2.71
CA SER A 122 -6.72 9.82 -3.33
C SER A 122 -7.82 10.67 -2.66
N LYS A 123 -8.37 10.27 -1.51
CA LYS A 123 -9.39 11.06 -0.78
C LYS A 123 -8.76 11.99 0.27
N PRO A 124 -9.41 13.15 0.58
CA PRO A 124 -10.63 13.66 -0.04
C PRO A 124 -10.27 14.21 -1.42
N PHE A 125 -11.16 14.25 -2.41
CA PHE A 125 -10.83 14.93 -3.67
C PHE A 125 -10.76 16.45 -3.45
N ILE A 126 -9.62 17.07 -3.79
CA ILE A 126 -9.38 18.51 -3.68
C ILE A 126 -9.14 19.01 -5.11
N PRO A 127 -10.01 19.89 -5.65
CA PRO A 127 -9.80 20.51 -6.95
C PRO A 127 -8.41 21.15 -7.04
N ASP A 128 -7.79 21.10 -8.22
CA ASP A 128 -6.50 21.74 -8.54
C ASP A 128 -5.27 21.19 -7.80
N ARG A 129 -5.40 20.16 -6.96
CA ARG A 129 -4.27 19.41 -6.37
C ARG A 129 -4.21 17.97 -6.90
N LEU A 130 -3.04 17.55 -7.34
CA LEU A 130 -2.81 16.18 -7.77
C LEU A 130 -2.98 15.21 -6.58
N PRO A 131 -3.56 14.00 -6.76
CA PRO A 131 -3.59 12.98 -5.72
C PRO A 131 -2.22 12.65 -5.15
N SER A 132 -1.20 12.71 -6.00
CA SER A 132 0.18 12.40 -5.65
C SER A 132 0.76 13.31 -4.58
N THR A 133 0.49 14.61 -4.66
CA THR A 133 1.03 15.60 -3.72
C THR A 133 0.43 15.46 -2.33
N ARG A 134 -0.81 14.98 -2.24
CA ARG A 134 -1.51 14.77 -0.95
C ARG A 134 -1.06 13.51 -0.24
N ILE A 135 -0.94 12.40 -0.97
CA ILE A 135 -0.39 11.15 -0.40
C ILE A 135 1.06 11.40 0.05
N ALA A 136 1.84 12.12 -0.75
CA ALA A 136 3.19 12.56 -0.40
C ALA A 136 3.20 13.40 0.89
N SER A 137 2.38 14.45 0.98
CA SER A 137 2.33 15.32 2.16
C SER A 137 1.97 14.53 3.43
N THR A 138 0.98 13.63 3.32
CA THR A 138 0.53 12.80 4.44
C THR A 138 1.62 11.83 4.88
N ALA A 139 2.26 11.14 3.93
CA ALA A 139 3.29 10.16 4.25
C ALA A 139 4.56 10.81 4.78
N LEU A 140 4.99 11.96 4.23
CA LEU A 140 6.11 12.73 4.78
C LEU A 140 5.78 13.26 6.17
N ASN A 141 4.57 13.78 6.40
CA ASN A 141 4.16 14.18 7.74
C ASN A 141 4.29 13.00 8.73
N GLN A 142 3.77 11.83 8.40
CA GLN A 142 3.86 10.66 9.27
C GLN A 142 5.31 10.18 9.50
N LEU A 143 6.18 10.30 8.51
CA LEU A 143 7.60 9.97 8.65
C LEU A 143 8.36 10.97 9.53
N LEU A 144 7.99 12.25 9.49
CA LEU A 144 8.74 13.34 10.13
C LEU A 144 8.15 13.78 11.49
N ALA A 145 6.90 13.48 11.79
CA ALA A 145 6.17 14.01 12.96
C ALA A 145 6.52 13.34 14.30
N ARG A 146 7.05 12.11 14.31
CA ARG A 146 7.32 11.38 15.56
C ARG A 146 8.63 11.86 16.20
N ASP A 147 8.59 12.21 17.49
CA ASP A 147 9.77 12.55 18.30
C ASP A 147 10.77 11.42 18.44
N THR A 148 10.25 10.20 18.58
CA THR A 148 11.06 9.00 18.67
C THR A 148 11.32 8.51 17.25
N TYR A 149 12.59 8.62 16.86
CA TYR A 149 13.12 8.05 15.64
C TYR A 149 12.79 6.55 15.52
N ASP A 150 11.93 6.17 14.56
CA ASP A 150 11.76 4.76 14.20
C ASP A 150 12.75 4.38 13.09
N ALA A 151 13.89 3.82 13.51
CA ALA A 151 14.93 3.38 12.60
C ALA A 151 14.43 2.34 11.57
N ARG A 152 13.39 1.57 11.91
CA ARG A 152 12.82 0.57 11.00
C ARG A 152 12.15 1.24 9.81
N LYS A 153 11.39 2.33 10.02
CA LYS A 153 10.74 3.08 8.93
C LYS A 153 11.76 3.62 7.93
N ILE A 154 12.88 4.14 8.42
CA ILE A 154 13.93 4.66 7.53
C ILE A 154 14.64 3.53 6.79
N ARG A 155 14.99 2.42 7.46
CA ARG A 155 15.56 1.24 6.77
C ARG A 155 14.61 0.69 5.70
N SER A 156 13.32 0.56 6.02
CA SER A 156 12.28 0.15 5.08
C SER A 156 12.16 1.09 3.88
N LEU A 157 12.22 2.40 4.12
CA LEU A 157 12.18 3.40 3.05
C LEU A 157 13.42 3.32 2.15
N ARG A 158 14.61 3.18 2.73
CA ARG A 158 15.87 3.01 1.97
C ARG A 158 15.84 1.75 1.11
N GLU A 159 15.46 0.61 1.69
CA GLU A 159 15.31 -0.66 0.95
C GLU A 159 14.31 -0.52 -0.21
N PHE A 160 13.21 0.20 0.00
CA PHE A 160 12.23 0.53 -1.02
C PHE A 160 12.82 1.42 -2.12
N LEU A 161 13.51 2.52 -1.76
CA LEU A 161 14.14 3.43 -2.71
C LEU A 161 15.17 2.71 -3.59
N VAL A 162 16.03 1.89 -2.99
CA VAL A 162 17.01 1.05 -3.70
C VAL A 162 16.33 0.07 -4.65
N SER A 163 15.25 -0.58 -4.21
CA SER A 163 14.46 -1.50 -5.05
C SER A 163 13.86 -0.82 -6.29
N PHE A 164 13.62 0.50 -6.21
CA PHE A 164 13.14 1.34 -7.30
C PHE A 164 14.25 2.00 -8.13
N GLY A 165 15.51 1.79 -7.77
CA GLY A 165 16.66 2.41 -8.43
C GLY A 165 16.84 3.90 -8.11
N PHE A 166 16.46 4.30 -6.90
CA PHE A 166 16.67 5.63 -6.33
C PHE A 166 17.75 5.60 -5.25
N ASP A 167 18.40 6.74 -5.02
CA ASP A 167 19.29 6.91 -3.86
C ASP A 167 18.50 7.27 -2.59
N ASP A 168 19.21 7.26 -1.46
CA ASP A 168 18.70 7.59 -0.12
C ASP A 168 18.46 9.10 0.10
N VAL A 169 18.26 9.87 -0.99
CA VAL A 169 18.02 11.33 -0.93
C VAL A 169 16.81 11.70 -1.80
N LEU A 170 15.86 12.39 -1.17
CA LEU A 170 14.71 12.98 -1.85
C LEU A 170 14.78 14.50 -1.77
N LYS A 171 14.60 15.18 -2.90
CA LYS A 171 14.37 16.61 -2.93
C LYS A 171 12.86 16.85 -2.89
N ILE A 172 12.42 17.64 -1.91
CA ILE A 172 11.02 18.00 -1.73
C ILE A 172 10.86 19.47 -2.06
N SER A 173 9.96 19.78 -2.98
CA SER A 173 9.49 21.15 -3.21
C SER A 173 8.21 21.36 -2.43
N LEU A 174 8.18 22.44 -1.66
CA LEU A 174 7.10 22.85 -0.79
C LEU A 174 6.35 24.03 -1.42
N GLU A 175 5.05 24.10 -1.19
CA GLU A 175 4.18 25.16 -1.64
C GLU A 175 3.43 25.73 -0.43
N PRO A 176 3.76 26.95 0.01
CA PRO A 176 2.98 27.67 1.02
C PRO A 176 1.57 27.93 0.51
N ILE A 177 0.56 27.78 1.38
CA ILE A 177 -0.84 28.05 0.99
C ILE A 177 -1.10 29.52 0.69
N PHE A 178 -0.37 30.43 1.33
CA PHE A 178 -0.56 31.86 1.15
C PHE A 178 0.76 32.62 1.04
N SER A 179 0.69 33.79 0.42
CA SER A 179 1.87 34.61 0.09
C SER A 179 2.46 35.32 1.31
N LEU A 180 3.65 35.89 1.13
CA LEU A 180 4.32 36.70 2.17
C LEU A 180 3.47 37.90 2.61
N SER A 181 2.71 38.51 1.70
CA SER A 181 1.84 39.65 2.04
C SER A 181 0.68 39.22 2.93
N GLU A 182 0.06 38.07 2.66
CA GLU A 182 -0.99 37.48 3.51
C GLU A 182 -0.42 37.05 4.86
N LEU A 183 0.75 36.41 4.90
CA LEU A 183 1.43 36.05 6.15
C LEU A 183 1.70 37.28 7.03
N ASN A 184 2.12 38.41 6.43
CA ASN A 184 2.34 39.66 7.16
C ASN A 184 1.05 40.26 7.72
N LYS A 185 -0.07 40.15 6.99
CA LYS A 185 -1.41 40.53 7.50
C LYS A 185 -1.84 39.67 8.69
N VAL A 186 -1.59 38.37 8.61
CA VAL A 186 -1.88 37.43 9.70
C VAL A 186 -1.05 37.80 10.94
N LYS A 187 0.26 38.02 10.79
CA LYS A 187 1.17 38.43 11.87
C LYS A 187 0.77 39.78 12.51
N SER A 188 0.23 40.72 11.73
CA SER A 188 -0.22 42.03 12.23
C SER A 188 -1.63 42.04 12.83
N GLY A 189 -2.33 40.90 12.79
CA GLY A 189 -3.72 40.79 13.27
C GLY A 189 -4.75 41.48 12.37
N ASP A 190 -4.39 41.75 11.11
CA ASP A 190 -5.29 42.35 10.13
C ASP A 190 -6.44 41.37 9.79
N LYS A 191 -7.68 41.85 9.85
CA LYS A 191 -8.89 41.07 9.57
C LYS A 191 -9.21 40.98 8.07
N SER A 192 -8.48 41.68 7.20
CA SER A 192 -8.66 41.70 5.74
C SER A 192 -7.96 40.56 4.99
N VAL A 193 -7.58 39.51 5.71
CA VAL A 193 -6.95 38.29 5.20
C VAL A 193 -7.91 37.51 4.28
N ALA A 194 -7.39 36.94 3.19
CA ALA A 194 -8.16 36.20 2.20
C ALA A 194 -8.88 34.99 2.82
N LEU A 195 -10.02 34.58 2.22
CA LEU A 195 -10.84 33.49 2.72
C LEU A 195 -10.07 32.16 2.81
N GLU A 196 -9.24 31.87 1.81
CA GLU A 196 -8.39 30.67 1.76
C GLU A 196 -7.41 30.62 2.94
N THR A 197 -6.76 31.76 3.24
CA THR A 197 -5.87 31.91 4.40
C THR A 197 -6.63 31.73 5.72
N GLN A 198 -7.85 32.28 5.83
CA GLN A 198 -8.69 32.10 7.02
C GLN A 198 -9.07 30.63 7.24
N ILE A 199 -9.40 29.90 6.17
CA ILE A 199 -9.72 28.47 6.23
C ILE A 199 -8.50 27.66 6.65
N ALA A 200 -7.33 27.92 6.04
CA ALA A 200 -6.09 27.22 6.36
C ALA A 200 -5.69 27.42 7.83
N LEU A 201 -5.74 28.67 8.32
CA LEU A 201 -5.48 28.97 9.73
C LEU A 201 -6.48 28.30 10.66
N ARG A 202 -7.78 28.30 10.32
CA ARG A 202 -8.80 27.62 11.11
C ARG A 202 -8.49 26.13 11.27
N ASN A 203 -8.07 25.46 10.19
CA ASN A 203 -7.68 24.04 10.24
C ASN A 203 -6.41 23.82 11.07
N ALA A 204 -5.44 24.74 10.99
CA ALA A 204 -4.24 24.69 11.83
C ALA A 204 -4.61 24.82 13.33
N TYR A 205 -5.52 25.72 13.69
CA TYR A 205 -6.02 25.89 15.07
C TYR A 205 -6.79 24.69 15.61
N GLU A 206 -7.18 23.72 14.77
CA GLU A 206 -7.75 22.45 15.27
C GLU A 206 -6.69 21.54 15.88
N HIS A 207 -5.41 21.72 15.52
CA HIS A 207 -4.32 20.83 15.88
C HIS A 207 -3.22 21.51 16.71
N PHE A 208 -3.09 22.83 16.62
CA PHE A 208 -1.99 23.61 17.21
C PHE A 208 -2.51 24.78 18.05
N GLU A 209 -1.78 25.11 19.11
CA GLU A 209 -2.06 26.30 19.91
C GLU A 209 -1.61 27.58 19.19
N LEU A 210 -2.05 28.74 19.68
CA LEU A 210 -1.76 30.03 19.04
C LEU A 210 -0.26 30.37 19.05
N GLU A 211 0.45 29.96 20.10
CA GLU A 211 1.90 30.11 20.22
C GLU A 211 2.63 29.28 19.15
N ASP A 212 2.23 28.01 18.96
CA ASP A 212 2.79 27.12 17.93
C ASP A 212 2.59 27.70 16.52
N ILE A 213 1.38 28.18 16.22
CA ILE A 213 1.07 28.77 14.89
C ILE A 213 1.90 30.02 14.63
N SER A 214 2.19 30.81 15.66
CA SER A 214 3.07 31.97 15.53
C SER A 214 4.50 31.55 15.18
N GLU A 215 5.02 30.49 15.82
CA GLU A 215 6.32 29.90 15.48
C GLU A 215 6.35 29.36 14.04
N LEU A 216 5.34 28.60 13.64
CA LEU A 216 5.17 28.08 12.28
C LEU A 216 5.15 29.23 11.25
N GLY A 217 4.52 30.36 11.59
CA GLY A 217 4.51 31.55 10.74
C GLY A 217 5.88 32.19 10.50
N TYR A 218 6.86 32.03 11.40
CA TYR A 218 8.24 32.43 11.13
C TYR A 218 8.94 31.45 10.20
N LEU A 219 8.70 30.16 10.35
CA LEU A 219 9.28 29.13 9.48
C LEU A 219 8.73 29.21 8.04
N MET A 220 7.45 29.55 7.90
CA MET A 220 6.82 29.79 6.60
C MET A 220 7.53 30.88 5.79
N GLU A 221 8.03 31.93 6.44
CA GLU A 221 8.74 33.02 5.76
C GLU A 221 10.00 32.50 5.06
N PHE A 222 10.71 31.56 5.69
CA PHE A 222 11.85 30.88 5.06
C PHE A 222 11.41 29.99 3.89
N ILE A 223 10.31 29.25 4.02
CA ILE A 223 9.82 28.36 2.96
C ILE A 223 9.31 29.16 1.75
N ILE A 224 8.74 30.34 1.96
CA ILE A 224 8.33 31.24 0.88
C ILE A 224 9.56 31.71 0.07
N ASP A 225 10.68 32.01 0.74
CA ASP A 225 11.93 32.39 0.06
C ASP A 225 12.65 31.19 -0.57
N LYS A 226 12.70 30.06 0.17
CA LYS A 226 13.41 28.83 -0.19
C LYS A 226 12.49 27.61 -0.01
N PRO A 227 11.67 27.29 -1.03
CA PRO A 227 10.66 26.24 -0.92
C PRO A 227 11.22 24.82 -1.05
N GLU A 228 12.53 24.64 -1.19
CA GLU A 228 13.11 23.35 -1.51
C GLU A 228 13.98 22.81 -0.37
N VAL A 229 13.76 21.55 0.01
CA VAL A 229 14.50 20.85 1.07
C VAL A 229 14.94 19.47 0.61
N LEU A 230 16.14 19.06 1.02
CA LEU A 230 16.63 17.70 0.83
C LEU A 230 16.36 16.88 2.09
N LEU A 231 15.71 15.74 1.90
CA LEU A 231 15.57 14.69 2.90
C LEU A 231 16.64 13.64 2.65
N CYS A 232 17.61 13.53 3.55
CA CYS A 232 18.66 12.53 3.48
C CYS A 232 18.39 11.45 4.52
N PHE A 233 18.22 10.22 4.06
CA PHE A 233 17.87 9.08 4.90
C PHE A 233 19.14 8.34 5.35
N SER A 234 19.31 8.24 6.66
CA SER A 234 20.45 7.55 7.29
C SER A 234 19.98 6.65 8.42
N ASP A 235 20.88 5.78 8.90
CA ASP A 235 20.62 4.94 10.08
C ASP A 235 20.47 5.74 11.38
N SER A 236 20.87 7.02 11.38
CA SER A 236 20.64 7.97 12.48
C SER A 236 19.38 8.81 12.32
N GLY A 237 18.72 8.73 11.16
CA GLY A 237 17.45 9.38 10.88
C GLY A 237 17.42 10.25 9.65
N VAL A 238 16.41 11.12 9.60
CA VAL A 238 16.18 12.01 8.47
C VAL A 238 16.88 13.33 8.74
N LEU A 239 17.89 13.63 7.91
CA LEU A 239 18.57 14.91 7.95
C LEU A 239 17.93 15.83 6.91
N LEU A 240 17.56 17.03 7.35
CA LEU A 240 17.16 18.11 6.45
C LEU A 240 18.40 18.85 5.98
N ASN A 241 18.57 19.01 4.67
CA ASN A 241 19.66 19.82 4.12
C ASN A 241 19.17 20.79 3.05
N SER A 242 19.84 21.94 2.94
CA SER A 242 19.57 22.89 1.88
C SER A 242 20.19 22.43 0.56
N ILE A 243 19.59 22.85 -0.54
CA ILE A 243 20.18 22.70 -1.87
C ILE A 243 21.37 23.64 -2.05
N CYS A 244 21.31 24.83 -1.43
CA CYS A 244 22.35 25.84 -1.53
C CYS A 244 23.31 25.76 -0.34
N LYS A 245 24.61 25.63 -0.64
CA LYS A 245 25.72 25.49 0.32
C LYS A 245 25.80 26.56 1.43
N SER A 246 25.17 27.73 1.25
CA SER A 246 25.35 28.92 2.10
C SER A 246 24.25 29.16 3.13
N ALA A 247 23.21 28.32 3.20
CA ALA A 247 22.11 28.52 4.13
C ALA A 247 21.72 27.23 4.84
N ALA A 248 21.95 27.18 6.16
CA ALA A 248 21.37 26.14 7.00
C ALA A 248 19.84 26.25 6.99
N ILE A 249 19.16 25.12 7.09
CA ILE A 249 17.72 25.09 7.27
C ILE A 249 17.42 25.44 8.73
N PRO A 250 16.59 26.47 9.01
CA PRO A 250 16.35 26.95 10.37
C PRO A 250 15.30 26.14 11.14
N TYR A 251 14.79 25.05 10.54
CA TYR A 251 13.78 24.18 11.12
C TYR A 251 14.23 22.72 11.13
N SER A 252 13.71 21.98 12.10
CA SER A 252 13.88 20.53 12.23
C SER A 252 12.91 19.75 11.33
N ALA A 253 13.17 18.45 11.17
CA ALA A 253 12.24 17.52 10.53
C ALA A 253 10.85 17.56 11.16
N ARG A 254 10.78 17.65 12.49
CA ARG A 254 9.53 17.75 13.24
C ARG A 254 8.75 19.01 12.90
N GLN A 255 9.40 20.18 12.94
CA GLN A 255 8.75 21.44 12.59
C GLN A 255 8.25 21.46 11.13
N LEU A 256 8.98 20.81 10.20
CA LEU A 256 8.49 20.61 8.83
C LEU A 256 7.24 19.71 8.81
N ALA A 257 7.21 18.67 9.63
CA ALA A 257 6.02 17.83 9.78
C ALA A 257 4.84 18.65 10.30
N ASP A 258 5.04 19.49 11.31
CA ASP A 258 3.99 20.35 11.89
C ASP A 258 3.44 21.35 10.86
N LEU A 259 4.30 21.89 9.99
CA LEU A 259 3.88 22.72 8.86
C LEU A 259 3.02 21.97 7.82
N LEU A 260 3.38 20.72 7.51
CA LEU A 260 2.59 19.86 6.63
C LEU A 260 1.25 19.47 7.29
N MET A 261 1.26 19.21 8.59
CA MET A 261 0.09 18.82 9.37
C MET A 261 -0.93 19.94 9.51
N SER A 262 -0.44 21.14 9.87
CA SER A 262 -1.26 22.34 9.97
C SER A 262 -1.92 22.71 8.65
N GLY A 263 -1.43 22.12 7.55
CA GLY A 263 -1.86 22.40 6.21
C GLY A 263 -1.38 23.76 5.72
N LEU A 264 -0.53 24.48 6.46
CA LEU A 264 -0.02 25.79 6.03
C LEU A 264 0.95 25.67 4.84
N VAL A 265 1.56 24.49 4.69
CA VAL A 265 2.45 24.13 3.59
C VAL A 265 2.01 22.78 3.03
N SER A 266 2.14 22.60 1.71
CA SER A 266 1.94 21.31 1.04
C SER A 266 3.15 20.92 0.21
N VAL A 267 3.33 19.62 -0.05
CA VAL A 267 4.33 19.14 -1.00
C VAL A 267 3.83 19.39 -2.41
N SER A 268 4.57 20.13 -3.23
CA SER A 268 4.23 20.35 -4.65
C SER A 268 4.95 19.39 -5.58
N ASN A 269 6.18 18.98 -5.24
CA ASN A 269 6.96 18.05 -6.04
C ASN A 269 7.90 17.21 -5.18
N ILE A 270 8.18 15.99 -5.64
CA ILE A 270 9.21 15.11 -5.11
C ILE A 270 10.17 14.80 -6.26
N GLU A 271 11.46 15.01 -6.08
CA GLU A 271 12.48 14.60 -7.05
C GLU A 271 13.43 13.59 -6.40
N THR A 272 13.76 12.55 -7.14
CA THR A 272 14.75 11.56 -6.72
C THR A 272 16.12 11.99 -7.24
N VAL A 273 17.13 11.87 -6.40
CA VAL A 273 18.53 12.09 -6.79
C VAL A 273 19.12 10.74 -7.20
N ASN A 274 19.82 10.71 -8.35
CA ASN A 274 20.52 9.51 -8.84
C ASN A 274 22.03 9.75 -8.96
N GLY A 275 22.80 8.77 -8.50
CA GLY A 275 24.26 8.80 -8.37
C GLY A 275 24.66 9.29 -6.98
N GLN A 276 25.81 8.83 -6.46
CA GLN A 276 26.47 9.31 -5.23
C GLN A 276 26.89 10.80 -5.36
N CYS A 277 25.90 11.64 -5.59
CA CYS A 277 26.00 13.04 -5.92
C CYS A 277 25.67 13.89 -4.69
N PHE A 278 25.44 13.25 -3.54
CA PHE A 278 25.28 13.92 -2.26
C PHE A 278 26.43 13.49 -1.35
N ASN A 279 27.26 14.44 -0.96
CA ASN A 279 28.33 14.26 0.01
C ASN A 279 28.17 15.29 1.14
N GLU A 280 29.10 15.33 2.10
CA GLU A 280 29.10 16.31 3.20
C GLU A 280 29.03 17.78 2.73
N LEU A 281 29.27 18.05 1.43
CA LEU A 281 29.29 19.38 0.81
C LEU A 281 28.00 19.71 0.02
N GLY A 282 26.96 18.86 0.10
CA GLY A 282 25.68 19.04 -0.59
C GLY A 282 25.59 18.30 -1.93
N LEU A 283 24.64 18.72 -2.78
CA LEU A 283 24.46 18.15 -4.11
C LEU A 283 25.59 18.55 -5.07
N SER A 284 26.12 17.58 -5.81
CA SER A 284 27.08 17.81 -6.88
C SER A 284 26.39 18.49 -8.08
N GLU A 285 27.13 19.31 -8.82
CA GLU A 285 26.63 19.94 -10.05
C GLU A 285 26.28 18.91 -11.14
N SER A 286 26.79 17.68 -11.02
CA SER A 286 26.49 16.55 -11.89
C SER A 286 25.27 15.72 -11.46
N ALA A 287 24.62 16.06 -10.33
CA ALA A 287 23.48 15.33 -9.81
C ALA A 287 22.34 15.31 -10.83
N LYS A 288 21.92 14.11 -11.25
CA LYS A 288 20.73 13.98 -12.11
C LYS A 288 19.50 13.87 -11.23
N MET A 289 18.79 14.98 -11.10
CA MET A 289 17.46 14.98 -10.49
C MET A 289 16.42 14.52 -11.50
N ARG A 290 15.46 13.73 -11.01
CA ARG A 290 14.30 13.34 -11.80
C ARG A 290 13.04 13.58 -10.95
N PRO A 291 12.16 14.49 -11.39
CA PRO A 291 10.85 14.65 -10.76
C PRO A 291 10.07 13.34 -10.79
N LEU A 292 9.43 12.99 -9.68
CA LEU A 292 8.49 11.88 -9.61
C LEU A 292 7.36 12.10 -10.63
N ALA A 293 6.91 13.35 -10.81
CA ALA A 293 5.91 13.73 -11.82
C ALA A 293 6.33 13.41 -13.28
N SER A 294 7.63 13.27 -13.56
CA SER A 294 8.15 12.89 -14.89
C SER A 294 8.15 11.38 -15.15
N ARG A 295 7.90 10.56 -14.12
CA ARG A 295 7.79 9.11 -14.22
C ARG A 295 6.40 8.69 -14.70
N SER A 296 6.25 7.43 -15.07
CA SER A 296 4.93 6.90 -15.46
C SER A 296 3.93 7.04 -14.30
N SER A 297 2.65 7.25 -14.61
CA SER A 297 1.60 7.38 -13.58
C SER A 297 1.56 6.16 -12.64
N GLY A 298 1.82 4.97 -13.17
CA GLY A 298 1.97 3.74 -12.37
C GLY A 298 3.11 3.80 -11.37
N GLU A 299 4.30 4.22 -11.79
CA GLU A 299 5.46 4.37 -10.89
C GLU A 299 5.20 5.41 -9.81
N GLN A 300 4.52 6.51 -10.14
CA GLN A 300 4.11 7.51 -9.16
C GLN A 300 3.15 6.91 -8.12
N CYS A 301 2.10 6.23 -8.58
CA CYS A 301 1.12 5.60 -7.69
C CYS A 301 1.78 4.57 -6.78
N LEU A 302 2.69 3.75 -7.33
CA LEU A 302 3.42 2.75 -6.57
C LEU A 302 4.32 3.37 -5.52
N PHE A 303 5.08 4.41 -5.89
CA PHE A 303 5.94 5.13 -4.95
C PHE A 303 5.16 5.65 -3.74
N LEU A 304 4.01 6.26 -4.00
CA LEU A 304 3.17 6.85 -2.98
C LEU A 304 2.47 5.81 -2.10
N LEU A 305 2.04 4.69 -2.70
CA LEU A 305 1.45 3.56 -1.98
C LEU A 305 2.45 3.01 -0.96
N PHE A 306 3.67 2.72 -1.39
CA PHE A 306 4.73 2.22 -0.51
C PHE A 306 5.17 3.25 0.53
N LEU A 307 5.37 4.51 0.14
CA LEU A 307 5.71 5.58 1.06
C LEU A 307 4.65 5.72 2.16
N GLY A 308 3.37 5.69 1.78
CA GLY A 308 2.24 5.67 2.72
C GLY A 308 2.28 4.48 3.66
N ILE A 309 2.45 3.25 3.15
CA ILE A 309 2.44 2.03 3.97
C ILE A 309 3.61 2.08 4.96
N ILE A 310 4.82 2.38 4.49
CA ILE A 310 6.03 2.47 5.32
C ILE A 310 5.87 3.55 6.40
N SER A 311 5.25 4.68 6.07
CA SER A 311 5.02 5.76 7.03
C SER A 311 4.03 5.39 8.14
N SER A 312 3.08 4.50 7.85
CA SER A 312 1.97 4.11 8.74
C SER A 312 2.17 2.80 9.50
N ILE A 313 2.99 1.87 8.98
CA ILE A 313 3.11 0.51 9.50
C ILE A 313 3.79 0.45 10.87
N ASP A 314 3.29 -0.47 11.71
CA ASP A 314 3.87 -0.91 12.97
C ASP A 314 3.79 -2.46 13.03
N ASP A 315 4.33 -3.12 14.07
CA ASP A 315 4.21 -4.59 14.21
C ASP A 315 2.73 -5.03 14.28
N ASN A 316 2.43 -6.26 13.85
CA ASN A 316 1.07 -6.82 13.85
C ASN A 316 0.05 -5.94 13.10
N SER A 317 0.49 -5.23 12.06
CA SER A 317 -0.42 -4.48 11.18
C SER A 317 -1.25 -5.41 10.29
N LEU A 318 -2.50 -5.04 10.04
CA LEU A 318 -3.33 -5.56 8.96
C LEU A 318 -3.35 -4.55 7.82
N ILE A 319 -2.82 -4.93 6.66
CA ILE A 319 -2.73 -4.06 5.49
C ILE A 319 -3.68 -4.60 4.42
N LEU A 320 -4.65 -3.78 4.02
CA LEU A 320 -5.60 -4.08 2.95
C LEU A 320 -5.21 -3.26 1.72
N ILE A 321 -4.94 -3.91 0.59
CA ILE A 321 -4.54 -3.24 -0.65
C ILE A 321 -5.53 -3.61 -1.75
N ASP A 322 -6.16 -2.62 -2.37
CA ASP A 322 -7.12 -2.82 -3.46
C ASP A 322 -6.58 -2.33 -4.80
N GLU A 323 -6.62 -3.23 -5.79
CA GLU A 323 -6.23 -3.01 -7.20
C GLU A 323 -4.85 -2.35 -7.38
N PRO A 324 -3.77 -2.87 -6.76
CA PRO A 324 -2.45 -2.27 -6.89
C PRO A 324 -1.91 -2.29 -8.33
N GLU A 325 -2.43 -3.14 -9.21
CA GLU A 325 -2.01 -3.24 -10.61
C GLU A 325 -2.41 -2.05 -11.51
N ILE A 326 -3.31 -1.18 -11.06
CA ILE A 326 -3.80 -0.07 -11.88
C ILE A 326 -2.64 0.81 -12.35
N SER A 327 -2.51 0.95 -13.67
CA SER A 327 -1.43 1.70 -14.33
C SER A 327 -0.01 1.17 -14.10
N LEU A 328 0.19 0.02 -13.43
CA LEU A 328 1.53 -0.55 -13.21
C LEU A 328 2.09 -1.23 -14.45
N HIS A 329 3.38 -0.99 -14.71
CA HIS A 329 4.11 -1.76 -15.69
C HIS A 329 4.18 -3.25 -15.29
N PRO A 330 4.04 -4.21 -16.24
CA PRO A 330 4.06 -5.65 -15.97
C PRO A 330 5.22 -6.12 -15.06
N SER A 331 6.42 -5.58 -15.26
CA SER A 331 7.60 -5.95 -14.44
C SER A 331 7.45 -5.55 -12.96
N TRP A 332 6.73 -4.46 -12.67
CA TRP A 332 6.46 -4.04 -11.30
C TRP A 332 5.35 -4.89 -10.67
N GLN A 333 4.35 -5.30 -11.45
CA GLN A 333 3.31 -6.21 -10.98
C GLN A 333 3.91 -7.53 -10.50
N GLN A 334 4.81 -8.14 -11.28
CA GLN A 334 5.49 -9.39 -10.91
C GLN A 334 6.32 -9.28 -9.62
N ARG A 335 6.90 -8.11 -9.36
CA ARG A 335 7.76 -7.87 -8.18
C ARG A 335 7.01 -7.31 -6.99
N PHE A 336 5.72 -7.00 -7.11
CA PHE A 336 4.96 -6.23 -6.12
C PHE A 336 5.01 -6.84 -4.72
N VAL A 337 4.65 -8.12 -4.60
CA VAL A 337 4.64 -8.86 -3.32
C VAL A 337 6.06 -9.01 -2.76
N GLU A 338 7.05 -9.23 -3.62
CA GLU A 338 8.44 -9.37 -3.20
C GLU A 338 8.99 -8.06 -2.64
N ILE A 339 8.72 -6.93 -3.28
CA ILE A 339 9.14 -5.60 -2.82
C ILE A 339 8.45 -5.29 -1.49
N LEU A 340 7.14 -5.55 -1.34
CA LEU A 340 6.46 -5.41 -0.04
C LEU A 340 7.14 -6.24 1.05
N ASN A 341 7.40 -7.52 0.78
CA ASN A 341 8.00 -8.41 1.75
C ASN A 341 9.43 -7.99 2.14
N LYS A 342 10.25 -7.54 1.18
CA LYS A 342 11.62 -7.06 1.43
C LYS A 342 11.63 -5.74 2.20
N SER A 343 10.93 -4.74 1.69
CA SER A 343 10.91 -3.39 2.28
C SER A 343 10.31 -3.38 3.68
N LEU A 344 9.40 -4.31 4.00
CA LEU A 344 8.71 -4.35 5.30
C LEU A 344 9.17 -5.51 6.20
N SER A 345 10.34 -6.09 5.91
CA SER A 345 10.91 -7.22 6.66
C SER A 345 11.30 -6.89 8.12
N GLU A 346 11.47 -5.61 8.44
CA GLU A 346 11.74 -5.10 9.80
C GLU A 346 10.53 -5.20 10.74
N TYR A 347 9.33 -5.43 10.18
CA TYR A 347 8.09 -5.58 10.93
C TYR A 347 7.70 -7.05 11.02
N SER A 348 7.14 -7.40 12.17
CA SER A 348 6.77 -8.76 12.52
C SER A 348 5.26 -8.91 12.68
N GLY A 349 4.76 -10.08 12.32
CA GLY A 349 3.36 -10.45 12.52
C GLY A 349 2.37 -9.66 11.66
N CYS A 350 2.82 -8.93 10.64
CA CYS A 350 1.92 -8.20 9.74
C CYS A 350 1.21 -9.16 8.78
N HIS A 351 -0.01 -8.81 8.41
CA HIS A 351 -0.81 -9.57 7.44
C HIS A 351 -1.26 -8.64 6.30
N PHE A 352 -0.88 -8.98 5.08
CA PHE A 352 -1.22 -8.23 3.87
C PHE A 352 -2.32 -8.96 3.11
N ILE A 353 -3.47 -8.31 2.92
CA ILE A 353 -4.57 -8.84 2.10
C ILE A 353 -4.69 -7.96 0.87
N ILE A 354 -4.42 -8.53 -0.29
CA ILE A 354 -4.28 -7.79 -1.55
C ILE A 354 -5.34 -8.29 -2.52
N ALA A 355 -6.32 -7.45 -2.84
CA ALA A 355 -7.28 -7.74 -3.91
C ALA A 355 -6.68 -7.33 -5.26
N THR A 356 -6.65 -8.27 -6.21
CA THR A 356 -6.08 -8.02 -7.54
C THR A 356 -6.83 -8.78 -8.63
N HIS A 357 -6.85 -8.17 -9.81
CA HIS A 357 -7.28 -8.75 -11.07
C HIS A 357 -6.09 -9.15 -11.96
N SER A 358 -4.85 -8.94 -11.49
CA SER A 358 -3.67 -9.19 -12.31
C SER A 358 -3.08 -10.58 -12.09
N PRO A 359 -3.03 -11.44 -13.13
CA PRO A 359 -2.30 -12.71 -13.07
C PRO A 359 -0.80 -12.51 -12.87
N LEU A 360 -0.26 -11.34 -13.22
CA LEU A 360 1.18 -11.06 -13.11
C LEU A 360 1.61 -10.91 -11.65
N ILE A 361 0.75 -10.33 -10.79
CA ILE A 361 1.04 -10.25 -9.34
C ILE A 361 1.15 -11.65 -8.72
N VAL A 362 0.41 -12.62 -9.25
CA VAL A 362 0.40 -14.01 -8.77
C VAL A 362 1.56 -14.85 -9.33
N SER A 363 2.08 -14.48 -10.50
CA SER A 363 2.99 -15.32 -11.30
C SER A 363 4.34 -15.68 -10.67
N ASP A 364 4.93 -14.81 -9.84
CA ASP A 364 6.29 -14.99 -9.30
C ASP A 364 6.39 -14.80 -7.78
N ILE A 365 5.39 -15.29 -7.04
CA ILE A 365 5.38 -15.17 -5.59
C ILE A 365 6.34 -16.17 -4.95
N ALA A 366 7.46 -15.68 -4.44
CA ALA A 366 8.45 -16.47 -3.73
C ALA A 366 8.25 -16.53 -2.20
N VAL A 367 7.25 -15.82 -1.66
CA VAL A 367 7.05 -15.66 -0.21
C VAL A 367 6.41 -16.93 0.37
N LYS A 368 6.97 -17.43 1.48
CA LYS A 368 6.53 -18.69 2.12
C LYS A 368 5.11 -18.62 2.68
N ASN A 369 4.80 -17.58 3.43
CA ASN A 369 3.50 -17.41 4.09
C ASN A 369 2.54 -16.64 3.18
N CYS A 370 2.29 -17.16 1.97
CA CYS A 370 1.40 -16.54 1.01
C CYS A 370 0.33 -17.52 0.54
N GLU A 371 -0.92 -17.11 0.63
CA GLU A 371 -2.09 -17.88 0.20
C GLU A 371 -2.88 -17.10 -0.86
N ILE A 372 -3.60 -17.83 -1.70
CA ILE A 372 -4.47 -17.28 -2.75
C ILE A 372 -5.90 -17.69 -2.42
N LEU A 373 -6.75 -16.70 -2.18
CA LEU A 373 -8.19 -16.85 -2.05
C LEU A 373 -8.83 -16.58 -3.41
N ASP A 374 -9.39 -17.63 -4.00
CA ASP A 374 -10.29 -17.53 -5.14
C ASP A 374 -11.72 -17.27 -4.64
N MET A 375 -12.22 -16.06 -4.90
CA MET A 375 -13.57 -15.64 -4.51
C MET A 375 -14.67 -16.25 -5.38
N THR A 376 -14.37 -16.70 -6.60
CA THR A 376 -15.33 -17.38 -7.48
C THR A 376 -15.61 -18.78 -6.92
N GLU A 377 -14.56 -19.55 -6.65
CA GLU A 377 -14.67 -20.94 -6.16
C GLU A 377 -14.76 -21.04 -4.63
N GLN A 378 -14.50 -19.95 -3.90
CA GLN A 378 -14.39 -19.92 -2.43
C GLN A 378 -13.34 -20.91 -1.89
N VAL A 379 -12.24 -21.05 -2.63
CA VAL A 379 -11.12 -21.96 -2.30
C VAL A 379 -9.89 -21.14 -1.91
N LEU A 380 -9.15 -21.65 -0.92
CA LEU A 380 -7.91 -21.07 -0.44
C LEU A 380 -6.77 -22.06 -0.67
N THR A 381 -5.81 -21.68 -1.52
CA THR A 381 -4.64 -22.49 -1.92
C THR A 381 -3.33 -21.81 -1.53
N SER A 382 -2.22 -22.57 -1.50
CA SER A 382 -0.91 -21.96 -1.29
C SER A 382 -0.41 -21.28 -2.56
N ALA A 383 0.11 -20.06 -2.45
CA ALA A 383 0.71 -19.36 -3.59
C ALA A 383 1.91 -20.12 -4.20
N SER A 384 2.57 -20.97 -3.41
CA SER A 384 3.69 -21.80 -3.86
C SER A 384 3.32 -22.80 -4.97
N GLU A 385 2.06 -23.23 -5.04
CA GLU A 385 1.55 -24.14 -6.07
C GLU A 385 1.44 -23.47 -7.45
N HIS A 386 1.36 -22.14 -7.47
CA HIS A 386 1.13 -21.32 -8.65
C HIS A 386 2.34 -20.47 -9.05
N ARG A 387 3.50 -20.68 -8.41
CA ARG A 387 4.74 -19.93 -8.65
C ARG A 387 5.41 -20.33 -9.98
N LEU A 388 6.08 -19.38 -10.62
CA LEU A 388 6.84 -19.56 -11.87
C LEU A 388 5.96 -20.11 -13.01
N ARG A 389 4.74 -19.60 -13.10
CA ARG A 389 3.76 -19.95 -14.13
C ARG A 389 3.53 -18.79 -15.08
N SER A 390 3.22 -19.10 -16.34
CA SER A 390 2.91 -18.07 -17.35
C SER A 390 1.60 -17.36 -17.01
N SER A 391 1.41 -16.16 -17.57
CA SER A 391 0.13 -15.44 -17.51
C SER A 391 -1.02 -16.33 -18.00
N ASP A 392 -0.82 -17.06 -19.10
CA ASP A 392 -1.84 -17.95 -19.69
C ASP A 392 -2.25 -19.08 -18.77
N TYR A 393 -1.31 -19.65 -18.00
CA TYR A 393 -1.61 -20.65 -16.98
C TYR A 393 -2.47 -20.04 -15.87
N GLN A 394 -2.09 -18.86 -15.36
CA GLN A 394 -2.85 -18.21 -14.29
C GLN A 394 -4.25 -17.82 -14.78
N LEU A 395 -4.34 -17.30 -16.00
CA LEU A 395 -5.60 -16.92 -16.64
C LEU A 395 -6.56 -18.10 -16.76
N ALA A 396 -6.07 -19.26 -17.19
CA ALA A 396 -6.89 -20.47 -17.31
C ALA A 396 -7.24 -21.13 -15.97
N THR A 397 -6.32 -21.12 -15.00
CA THR A 397 -6.46 -21.93 -13.77
C THR A 397 -6.97 -21.17 -12.55
N LEU A 398 -6.56 -19.90 -12.39
CA LEU A 398 -6.85 -19.10 -11.20
C LEU A 398 -7.87 -17.98 -11.46
N PHE A 399 -7.84 -17.40 -12.66
CA PHE A 399 -8.67 -16.26 -13.02
C PHE A 399 -9.89 -16.63 -13.87
N HIS A 400 -10.09 -17.93 -14.16
CA HIS A 400 -11.24 -18.46 -14.92
C HIS A 400 -11.54 -17.69 -16.21
N ASN A 401 -10.48 -17.19 -16.85
CA ASN A 401 -10.57 -16.36 -18.05
C ASN A 401 -9.37 -16.63 -18.97
N PRO A 402 -9.33 -17.82 -19.62
CA PRO A 402 -8.21 -18.23 -20.45
C PRO A 402 -7.92 -17.26 -21.61
N GLY A 403 -8.91 -16.49 -22.06
CA GLY A 403 -8.79 -15.62 -23.22
C GLY A 403 -8.70 -16.40 -24.54
N HIS A 404 -8.49 -15.68 -25.65
CA HIS A 404 -8.44 -16.29 -26.98
C HIS A 404 -7.09 -16.94 -27.25
N SER A 405 -7.06 -18.18 -27.78
CA SER A 405 -5.84 -18.91 -28.16
C SER A 405 -4.82 -19.02 -27.02
N ASN A 406 -5.31 -19.36 -25.82
CA ASN A 406 -4.48 -19.53 -24.64
C ASN A 406 -3.35 -20.56 -24.89
N GLU A 407 -2.09 -20.12 -24.83
CA GLU A 407 -0.94 -20.93 -25.25
C GLU A 407 -0.70 -22.10 -24.30
N TYR A 408 -1.07 -21.95 -23.02
CA TYR A 408 -0.99 -23.03 -22.04
C TYR A 408 -1.97 -24.16 -22.39
N LEU A 409 -3.22 -23.84 -22.73
CA LEU A 409 -4.21 -24.84 -23.14
C LEU A 409 -3.81 -25.53 -24.43
N ILE A 410 -3.36 -24.77 -25.45
CA ILE A 410 -2.88 -25.31 -26.73
C ILE A 410 -1.71 -26.29 -26.50
N LYS A 411 -0.67 -25.87 -25.76
CA LYS A 411 0.50 -26.72 -25.46
C LYS A 411 0.09 -27.97 -24.69
N THR A 412 -0.86 -27.86 -23.77
CA THR A 412 -1.36 -29.01 -22.99
C THR A 412 -2.10 -30.00 -23.89
N ALA A 413 -3.01 -29.52 -24.75
CA ALA A 413 -3.73 -30.37 -25.70
C ALA A 413 -2.78 -31.09 -26.67
N ILE A 414 -1.83 -30.36 -27.26
CA ILE A 414 -0.82 -30.93 -28.18
C ILE A 414 0.07 -31.96 -27.47
N TYR A 415 0.45 -31.70 -26.23
CA TYR A 415 1.24 -32.64 -25.42
C TYR A 415 0.49 -33.97 -25.22
N VAL A 416 -0.76 -33.91 -24.73
CA VAL A 416 -1.56 -35.11 -24.48
C VAL A 416 -1.81 -35.85 -25.79
N PHE A 417 -2.17 -35.13 -26.86
CA PHE A 417 -2.39 -35.72 -28.18
C PHE A 417 -1.15 -36.47 -28.68
N SER A 418 0.01 -35.84 -28.61
CA SER A 418 1.29 -36.40 -29.06
C SER A 418 1.65 -37.68 -28.30
N LYS A 419 1.52 -37.64 -26.97
CA LYS A 419 1.85 -38.76 -26.09
C LYS A 419 0.92 -39.96 -26.29
N VAL A 420 -0.39 -39.72 -26.31
CA VAL A 420 -1.40 -40.77 -26.55
C VAL A 420 -1.27 -41.35 -27.96
N LYS A 421 -0.95 -40.52 -28.96
CA LYS A 421 -0.73 -41.00 -30.33
C LYS A 421 0.44 -41.99 -30.41
N SER A 422 1.51 -41.77 -29.65
CA SER A 422 2.66 -42.69 -29.58
C SER A 422 2.38 -43.92 -28.72
N GLU A 423 1.80 -43.75 -27.54
CA GLU A 423 1.67 -44.83 -26.54
C GLU A 423 0.39 -45.66 -26.69
N LYS A 424 -0.60 -45.15 -27.43
CA LYS A 424 -1.91 -45.79 -27.64
C LYS A 424 -2.71 -46.05 -26.37
N LYS A 425 -2.48 -45.26 -25.33
CA LYS A 425 -3.20 -45.32 -24.05
C LYS A 425 -3.17 -43.96 -23.36
N PHE A 426 -4.10 -43.72 -22.45
CA PHE A 426 -4.06 -42.61 -21.50
C PHE A 426 -3.54 -43.09 -20.14
N ASP A 427 -2.76 -42.26 -19.47
CA ASP A 427 -2.52 -42.41 -18.03
C ASP A 427 -3.37 -41.43 -17.21
N ASN A 428 -3.32 -41.55 -15.88
CA ASN A 428 -4.13 -40.70 -14.99
C ASN A 428 -3.83 -39.20 -15.17
N GLN A 429 -2.56 -38.83 -15.44
CA GLN A 429 -2.20 -37.42 -15.62
C GLN A 429 -2.76 -36.86 -16.93
N ASP A 430 -2.82 -37.69 -17.97
CA ASP A 430 -3.43 -37.33 -19.25
C ASP A 430 -4.95 -37.16 -19.11
N LEU A 431 -5.60 -38.02 -18.33
CA LEU A 431 -7.03 -37.90 -18.02
C LEU A 431 -7.35 -36.63 -17.23
N ASP A 432 -6.52 -36.28 -16.24
CA ASP A 432 -6.68 -35.05 -15.46
C ASP A 432 -6.53 -33.81 -16.35
N LYS A 433 -5.54 -33.81 -17.27
CA LYS A 433 -5.37 -32.74 -18.27
C LYS A 433 -6.55 -32.67 -19.24
N LEU A 434 -7.05 -33.80 -19.72
CA LEU A 434 -8.21 -33.83 -20.62
C LEU A 434 -9.47 -33.30 -19.92
N ARG A 435 -9.69 -33.62 -18.65
CA ARG A 435 -10.78 -33.06 -17.85
C ARG A 435 -10.63 -31.54 -17.72
N MET A 436 -9.46 -31.07 -17.29
CA MET A 436 -9.17 -29.64 -17.17
C MET A 436 -9.38 -28.90 -18.51
N LEU A 437 -8.94 -29.47 -19.64
CA LEU A 437 -9.18 -28.88 -20.97
C LEU A 437 -10.69 -28.78 -21.31
N ASN A 438 -11.45 -29.83 -21.00
CA ASN A 438 -12.90 -29.84 -21.24
C ASN A 438 -13.64 -28.83 -20.37
N ASP A 439 -13.23 -28.65 -19.12
CA ASP A 439 -13.83 -27.68 -18.19
C ASP A 439 -13.64 -26.23 -18.67
N GLN A 440 -12.59 -25.96 -19.46
CA GLN A 440 -12.33 -24.63 -20.02
C GLN A 440 -13.18 -24.30 -21.25
N LEU A 441 -13.76 -25.31 -21.93
CA LEU A 441 -14.48 -25.09 -23.19
C LEU A 441 -15.65 -24.11 -23.05
N SER A 442 -16.34 -24.11 -21.91
CA SER A 442 -17.44 -23.18 -21.64
C SER A 442 -17.01 -21.72 -21.45
N LEU A 443 -15.72 -21.47 -21.24
CA LEU A 443 -15.16 -20.13 -21.02
C LEU A 443 -14.57 -19.52 -22.30
N LEU A 444 -14.45 -20.31 -23.36
CA LEU A 444 -13.85 -19.89 -24.63
C LEU A 444 -14.90 -19.34 -25.60
N HIS A 445 -14.45 -18.47 -26.51
CA HIS A 445 -15.28 -17.99 -27.61
C HIS A 445 -15.51 -19.09 -28.65
N GLU A 446 -16.65 -19.11 -29.33
CA GLU A 446 -17.03 -20.17 -30.29
C GLU A 446 -15.99 -20.41 -31.40
N ASP A 447 -15.29 -19.36 -31.82
CA ASP A 447 -14.24 -19.41 -32.86
C ASP A 447 -12.82 -19.75 -32.33
N ASP A 448 -12.67 -20.09 -31.04
CA ASP A 448 -11.35 -20.32 -30.46
C ASP A 448 -10.70 -21.64 -30.94
N PRO A 449 -9.44 -21.62 -31.43
CA PRO A 449 -8.77 -22.83 -31.92
C PRO A 449 -8.54 -23.91 -30.87
N VAL A 450 -8.57 -23.58 -29.57
CA VAL A 450 -8.48 -24.57 -28.49
C VAL A 450 -9.67 -25.53 -28.54
N ILE A 451 -10.85 -25.08 -28.96
CA ILE A 451 -12.06 -25.92 -29.02
C ILE A 451 -11.83 -27.11 -29.96
N GLU A 452 -11.42 -26.84 -31.20
CA GLU A 452 -11.15 -27.89 -32.20
C GLU A 452 -10.06 -28.87 -31.71
N LEU A 453 -9.01 -28.36 -31.07
CA LEU A 453 -7.94 -29.18 -30.51
C LEU A 453 -8.45 -30.14 -29.42
N VAL A 454 -9.30 -29.66 -28.52
CA VAL A 454 -9.86 -30.47 -27.44
C VAL A 454 -10.91 -31.46 -27.96
N GLU A 455 -11.72 -31.08 -28.95
CA GLU A 455 -12.64 -31.99 -29.63
C GLU A 455 -11.91 -33.15 -30.30
N MET A 456 -10.83 -32.87 -31.05
CA MET A 456 -9.96 -33.90 -31.61
C MET A 456 -9.38 -34.80 -30.51
N LEU A 457 -8.96 -34.23 -29.38
CA LEU A 457 -8.43 -35.00 -28.24
C LEU A 457 -9.51 -35.92 -27.65
N ASN A 458 -10.76 -35.47 -27.55
CA ASN A 458 -11.90 -36.25 -27.10
C ASN A 458 -12.21 -37.41 -28.06
N GLU A 459 -12.09 -37.22 -29.38
CA GLU A 459 -12.21 -38.31 -30.35
C GLU A 459 -11.12 -39.37 -30.17
N VAL A 460 -9.87 -38.94 -29.92
CA VAL A 460 -8.76 -39.84 -29.62
C VAL A 460 -9.00 -40.59 -28.31
N TYR A 461 -9.56 -39.93 -27.29
CA TYR A 461 -9.95 -40.55 -26.03
C TYR A 461 -11.00 -41.66 -26.22
N ARG A 462 -12.01 -41.46 -27.07
CA ARG A 462 -12.99 -42.53 -27.39
C ARG A 462 -12.34 -43.79 -27.99
N LYS A 463 -11.14 -43.68 -28.55
CA LYS A 463 -10.43 -44.80 -29.21
C LYS A 463 -9.42 -45.50 -28.31
N TYR A 464 -8.73 -44.78 -27.42
CA TYR A 464 -7.61 -45.30 -26.63
C TYR A 464 -7.76 -45.10 -25.12
N GLY A 465 -8.85 -44.48 -24.68
CA GLY A 465 -9.18 -44.16 -23.30
C GLY A 465 -9.78 -45.30 -22.51
#